data_AF-A0A7K2ZI11-F1
#
_entry.id   AF-A0A7K2ZI11-F1
#
_cell.length_a   1.000
_cell.length_b   1.000
_cell.length_c   1.000
_cell.angle_alpha   90.00
_cell.angle_beta   90.00
_cell.angle_gamma   90.00
#
_symmetry.space_group_name_H-M   'P 1'
#
loop_
_entity.id
_entity.type
_entity.pdbx_description
1 polymer ?
#
loop_
_entity_poly.entity_id
_entity_poly.type
_entity_poly.pdbx_seq_one_letter_code
_entity_poly.pdbx_strand_id
1 'polypeptide(L)'
;RSRTLGEPTAHSAALTALAYRIHESFGLQRARVRGIALRAEGLADAGRASRQLTFDPADERSRRIEEVADRLRERFGPGAVKPAGLAA
;
A
#
# COMPACT_ATOMS: atom_id res chain seq x y z
N ARG A 1 -9.03 11.35 -10.37
CA ARG A 1 -10.09 10.39 -9.96
C ARG A 1 -9.87 10.07 -8.49
N SER A 2 -10.90 10.08 -7.65
CA SER A 2 -10.84 9.70 -6.23
C SER A 2 -11.69 8.47 -5.95
N ARG A 3 -11.33 7.71 -4.92
CA ARG A 3 -12.04 6.52 -4.44
C ARG A 3 -11.91 6.44 -2.94
N THR A 4 -13.02 6.11 -2.28
CA THR A 4 -13.06 5.82 -0.85
C THR A 4 -12.88 4.32 -0.63
N LEU A 5 -12.01 3.93 0.29
CA LEU A 5 -11.83 2.55 0.71
C LEU A 5 -12.92 2.19 1.73
N GLY A 6 -13.30 0.90 1.80
CA GLY A 6 -14.34 0.43 2.73
C GLY A 6 -13.93 0.53 4.20
N GLU A 7 -12.63 0.57 4.46
CA GLU A 7 -12.03 0.77 5.77
C GLU A 7 -10.77 1.66 5.65
N PRO A 8 -10.40 2.43 6.69
CA PRO A 8 -9.12 3.11 6.74
C PRO A 8 -7.98 2.08 6.70
N THR A 9 -6.99 2.27 5.82
CA THR A 9 -5.90 1.30 5.67
C THR A 9 -4.61 1.95 5.22
N ALA A 10 -3.49 1.50 5.80
CA ALA A 10 -2.13 1.78 5.35
C ALA A 10 -1.51 0.58 4.61
N HIS A 11 -2.30 -0.48 4.35
CA HIS A 11 -1.78 -1.72 3.76
C HIS A 11 -1.34 -1.53 2.32
N SER A 12 -0.07 -1.81 2.03
CA SER A 12 0.52 -1.44 0.74
C SER A 12 -0.18 -2.15 -0.42
N ALA A 13 -0.47 -3.44 -0.29
CA ALA A 13 -1.14 -4.21 -1.36
C ALA A 13 -2.53 -3.63 -1.70
N ALA A 14 -3.31 -3.23 -0.69
CA ALA A 14 -4.63 -2.65 -0.89
C ALA A 14 -4.55 -1.28 -1.59
N LEU A 15 -3.60 -0.44 -1.19
CA LEU A 15 -3.37 0.88 -1.80
C LEU A 15 -2.85 0.75 -3.24
N THR A 16 -1.92 -0.17 -3.49
CA THR A 16 -1.41 -0.49 -4.83
C THR A 16 -2.53 -0.99 -5.75
N ALA A 17 -3.36 -1.92 -5.28
CA ALA A 17 -4.50 -2.42 -6.05
C ALA A 17 -5.49 -1.30 -6.38
N LEU A 18 -5.75 -0.37 -5.45
CA LEU A 18 -6.58 0.80 -5.72
C LEU A 18 -5.95 1.72 -6.77
N ALA A 19 -4.66 2.02 -6.65
CA ALA A 19 -3.95 2.87 -7.60
C ALA A 19 -4.01 2.29 -9.02
N TYR A 20 -3.83 0.97 -9.18
CA TYR A 20 -3.97 0.31 -10.47
C TYR A 20 -5.39 0.37 -11.03
N ARG A 21 -6.43 0.12 -10.22
CA ARG A 21 -7.82 0.27 -10.69
C ARG A 21 -8.14 1.69 -11.14
N ILE A 22 -7.64 2.70 -10.42
CA ILE A 22 -7.80 4.10 -10.83
C ILE A 22 -7.04 4.36 -12.14
N HIS A 23 -5.82 3.85 -12.25
CA HIS A 23 -5.00 3.97 -13.46
C HIS A 23 -5.70 3.36 -14.68
N GLU A 24 -6.22 2.15 -14.56
CA GLU A 24 -7.00 1.46 -15.61
C GLU A 24 -8.24 2.26 -16.03
N SER A 25 -8.91 2.91 -15.07
CA SER A 25 -10.13 3.70 -15.36
C SER A 25 -9.90 4.92 -16.26
N PHE A 26 -8.65 5.32 -16.50
CA PHE A 26 -8.33 6.37 -17.47
C PHE A 26 -8.37 5.88 -18.92
N GLY A 27 -8.42 4.56 -19.18
CA GLY A 27 -8.58 4.01 -20.52
C GLY A 27 -7.48 4.45 -21.49
N LEU A 28 -6.25 4.63 -20.99
CA LEU A 28 -5.15 5.22 -21.75
C LEU A 28 -4.79 4.38 -22.98
N GLN A 29 -4.93 4.97 -24.17
CA GLN A 29 -4.54 4.35 -25.44
C GLN A 29 -3.29 5.04 -25.99
N ARG A 30 -2.13 4.36 -25.94
CA ARG A 30 -0.82 4.91 -26.37
C ARG A 30 -0.45 6.25 -25.71
N ALA A 31 -0.98 6.52 -24.51
CA ALA A 31 -0.70 7.75 -23.80
C ALA A 31 0.71 7.72 -23.20
N ARG A 32 1.48 8.78 -23.43
CA ARG A 32 2.79 8.95 -22.80
C ARG A 32 2.61 9.46 -21.36
N VAL A 33 2.53 8.55 -20.40
CA VAL A 33 2.52 8.91 -18.96
C VAL A 33 3.90 9.46 -18.59
N ARG A 34 3.94 10.60 -17.89
CA ARG A 34 5.17 11.26 -17.42
C ARG A 34 5.30 11.28 -15.90
N GLY A 35 4.20 11.07 -15.18
CA GLY A 35 4.19 11.03 -13.73
C GLY A 35 2.83 10.56 -13.22
N ILE A 36 2.83 10.03 -12.00
CA ILE A 36 1.65 9.64 -11.24
C ILE A 36 1.83 10.22 -9.85
N ALA A 37 0.80 10.90 -9.34
CA ALA A 37 0.75 11.37 -7.97
C ALA A 37 -0.45 10.72 -7.29
N LEU A 38 -0.24 10.23 -6.06
CA LEU A 38 -1.27 9.70 -5.19
C LEU A 38 -1.40 10.61 -3.99
N ARG A 39 -2.65 10.89 -3.57
CA ARG A 39 -2.95 11.68 -2.38
C ARG A 39 -3.89 10.85 -1.49
N ALA A 40 -3.53 10.74 -0.22
CA ALA A 40 -4.41 10.20 0.81
C ALA A 40 -5.17 11.36 1.48
N GLU A 41 -6.45 11.13 1.76
CA GLU A 41 -7.34 12.06 2.45
C GLU A 41 -8.12 11.31 3.52
N GLY A 42 -8.70 12.03 4.48
CA GLY A 42 -9.42 11.39 5.59
C GLY A 42 -8.51 10.56 6.50
N LEU A 43 -7.27 11.00 6.71
CA LEU A 43 -6.33 10.34 7.60
C LEU A 43 -6.85 10.35 9.03
N ALA A 44 -6.69 9.21 9.69
CA ALA A 44 -7.05 9.02 11.09
C ALA A 44 -5.87 8.35 11.83
N ASP A 45 -5.91 8.45 13.15
CA ASP A 45 -4.95 7.74 14.00
C ASP A 45 -5.02 6.22 13.74
N ALA A 46 -3.87 5.58 13.59
CA ALA A 46 -3.79 4.15 13.29
C ALA A 46 -4.46 3.28 14.37
N GLY A 47 -4.40 3.69 15.65
CA GLY A 47 -5.07 3.00 16.76
C GLY A 47 -6.59 3.11 16.72
N ARG A 48 -7.16 3.99 15.88
CA ARG A 48 -8.60 4.14 15.66
C ARG A 48 -9.07 3.50 14.34
N ALA A 49 -8.16 2.98 13.52
CA ALA A 49 -8.50 2.32 12.28
C ALA A 49 -9.08 0.93 12.58
N SER A 50 -10.39 0.78 12.44
CA SER A 50 -11.00 -0.55 12.44
C SER A 50 -10.64 -1.28 11.15
N ARG A 51 -10.28 -2.56 11.29
CA ARG A 51 -10.00 -3.45 10.17
C ARG A 51 -10.79 -4.73 10.33
N GLN A 52 -11.46 -5.16 9.27
CA GLN A 52 -12.00 -6.51 9.20
C GLN A 52 -10.88 -7.51 8.94
N LEU A 53 -10.76 -8.52 9.82
CA LEU A 53 -9.82 -9.62 9.61
C LEU A 53 -10.28 -10.51 8.46
N THR A 54 -9.31 -11.05 7.74
CA THR A 54 -9.52 -12.11 6.75
C THR A 54 -9.03 -13.44 7.29
N PHE A 55 -9.58 -14.53 6.78
CA PHE A 55 -9.08 -15.88 7.04
C PHE A 55 -7.91 -16.27 6.13
N ASP A 56 -7.49 -15.40 5.20
CA ASP A 56 -6.32 -15.62 4.37
C ASP A 56 -5.02 -15.41 5.18
N PRO A 57 -4.26 -16.49 5.46
CA PRO A 57 -3.01 -16.37 6.20
C PRO A 57 -1.92 -15.60 5.44
N ALA A 58 -2.02 -15.45 4.12
CA ALA A 58 -1.07 -14.69 3.32
C ALA A 58 -1.23 -13.17 3.53
N ASP A 59 -2.47 -12.67 3.61
CA ASP A 59 -2.76 -11.27 3.95
C ASP A 59 -2.24 -10.93 5.35
N GLU A 60 -2.56 -11.78 6.34
CA GLU A 60 -2.13 -11.55 7.73
C GLU A 60 -0.60 -11.62 7.87
N ARG A 61 0.08 -12.49 7.12
CA ARG A 61 1.55 -12.52 7.07
C ARG A 61 2.12 -11.24 6.45
N SER A 62 1.54 -10.79 5.35
CA SER A 62 2.00 -9.58 4.64
C SER A 62 1.90 -8.35 5.53
N ARG A 63 0.79 -8.19 6.26
CA ARG A 63 0.59 -7.09 7.21
C ARG A 63 1.61 -7.09 8.34
N ARG A 64 1.87 -8.25 8.94
CA ARG A 64 2.91 -8.37 9.98
C ARG A 64 4.30 -8.02 9.46
N ILE A 65 4.63 -8.41 8.23
CA ILE A 65 5.90 -8.05 7.60
C ILE A 65 5.98 -6.54 7.38
N GLU A 66 4.91 -5.89 6.92
CA GLU A 66 4.85 -4.45 6.75
C GLU A 66 5.10 -3.70 8.06
N GLU A 67 4.42 -4.09 9.16
CA GLU A 67 4.62 -3.47 10.47
C GLU A 67 6.08 -3.56 10.93
N VAL A 68 6.69 -4.74 10.76
CA VAL A 68 8.11 -4.94 11.09
C VAL A 68 9.01 -4.11 10.19
N ALA A 69 8.73 -4.06 8.89
CA ALA A 69 9.51 -3.26 7.94
C ALA A 69 9.44 -1.76 8.28
N ASP A 70 8.27 -1.26 8.67
CA ASP A 70 8.09 0.14 9.06
C ASP A 70 8.85 0.46 10.34
N ARG A 71 8.77 -0.41 11.36
CA ARG A 71 9.57 -0.27 12.59
C ARG A 71 11.07 -0.29 12.32
N LEU A 72 11.53 -1.13 11.39
CA LEU A 72 12.93 -1.17 10.99
C LEU A 72 13.35 0.10 10.24
N ARG A 73 12.51 0.63 9.36
CA ARG A 73 12.77 1.89 8.65
C ARG A 73 12.79 3.10 9.59
N GLU A 74 11.91 3.12 10.57
CA GLU A 74 11.89 4.15 11.61
C GLU A 74 13.20 4.15 12.42
N ARG A 75 13.68 2.96 12.80
CA ARG A 75 14.88 2.82 13.63
C ARG A 75 16.20 2.98 12.86
N PHE A 76 16.28 2.48 11.63
CA PHE A 76 17.53 2.33 10.89
C PHE A 76 17.56 3.10 9.56
N GLY A 77 16.49 3.84 9.25
CA GLY A 77 16.36 4.63 8.03
C GLY A 77 15.68 3.91 6.86
N PRO A 78 15.32 4.64 5.80
CA PRO A 78 14.45 4.13 4.73
C PRO A 78 15.03 2.93 3.94
N GLY A 79 16.35 2.75 3.94
CA GLY A 79 17.03 1.64 3.27
C GLY A 79 17.23 0.38 4.13
N ALA A 80 16.74 0.36 5.37
CA ALA A 80 16.99 -0.72 6.32
C ALA A 80 16.43 -2.08 5.88
N VAL A 81 15.30 -2.08 5.16
CA VAL A 81 14.65 -3.29 4.65
C VAL A 81 14.35 -3.12 3.18
N LYS A 82 14.88 -4.04 2.38
CA LYS A 82 14.64 -4.15 0.94
C LYS A 82 14.13 -5.55 0.60
N PRO A 83 13.36 -5.70 -0.50
CA PRO A 83 13.01 -7.03 -0.99
C PRO A 83 14.26 -7.89 -1.16
N ALA A 84 14.17 -9.15 -0.74
CA ALA A 84 15.20 -10.12 -1.05
C ALA A 84 15.11 -10.45 -2.55
N GLY A 85 16.22 -10.28 -3.27
CA GLY A 85 16.41 -10.85 -4.60
C GLY A 85 17.17 -12.16 -4.46
N LEU A 86 16.87 -13.14 -5.30
CA LEU A 86 17.81 -14.25 -5.52
C LEU A 86 19.07 -13.65 -6.16
N ALA A 87 20.24 -14.03 -5.66
CA ALA A 87 21.48 -13.76 -6.39
C ALA A 87 21.35 -14.40 -7.78
N ALA A 88 21.57 -13.61 -8.82
CA ALA A 88 21.66 -14.11 -10.19
C ALA A 88 22.92 -14.96 -10.37
#